data_AF-A0A9D4SPC2-F1
#
_entry.id   AF-A0A9D4SPC2-F1
#
_cell.length_a   1.000
_cell.length_b   1.000
_cell.length_c   1.000
_cell.angle_alpha   90.00
_cell.angle_beta   90.00
_cell.angle_gamma   90.00
#
_symmetry.space_group_name_H-M   'P 1'
#
loop_
_entity.id
_entity.type
_entity.pdbx_description
1 polymer ?
#
loop_
_entity_poly.entity_id
_entity_poly.type
_entity_poly.pdbx_seq_one_letter_code
_entity_poly.pdbx_strand_id
1 'polypeptide(L)'
;MASPAHRLCALQEYQLMMGLVNCFYWTGHFACAFCFFVVHSALCVYGAVGHTHFDTGAPYLDRTDPSLLFVALLLHSVSQILLAMLAACVFTSVVAATLSTVLVSVALPYWVLQTTGSLETLAQFVFGVRVDMLLSSALPTVAAFNVLTILAIQNDFDGGASWQKVHYVTLGVVPVTVFEVWAVSILTVFVLVLLIGYFSNVLPWSTALPLPPLFFFKRSYWRPQQVMYRRRANPLEYYDPRFEPAPAYLKSALDIADLSVELEFSPVYMRRHASQAYGNNEALKGVSLQAFDRQATVLVGRNGAGKTTLMNVVAGEQ
;
A
#
# COMPACT_ATOMS: atom_id res chain seq x y z
N MET A 1 19.77 -9.39 -16.73
CA MET A 1 18.59 -9.95 -16.02
C MET A 1 18.02 -8.84 -15.16
N ALA A 2 16.88 -8.27 -15.54
CA ALA A 2 16.22 -7.25 -14.72
C ALA A 2 15.78 -7.88 -13.39
N SER A 3 16.07 -7.20 -12.28
CA SER A 3 15.66 -7.66 -10.94
C SER A 3 14.13 -7.81 -10.88
N PRO A 4 13.59 -8.72 -10.07
CA PRO A 4 12.14 -8.93 -9.97
C PRO A 4 11.38 -7.64 -9.61
N ALA A 5 12.02 -6.72 -8.88
CA ALA A 5 11.51 -5.38 -8.57
C ALA A 5 11.19 -4.55 -9.83
N HIS A 6 12.08 -4.63 -10.82
CA HIS A 6 11.95 -3.87 -12.06
C HIS A 6 10.77 -4.35 -12.93
N ARG A 7 10.28 -5.58 -12.71
CA ARG A 7 9.11 -6.11 -13.44
C ARG A 7 7.78 -5.66 -12.82
N LEU A 8 7.73 -5.53 -11.49
CA LEU A 8 6.53 -5.01 -10.80
C LEU A 8 6.34 -3.52 -11.11
N CYS A 9 7.41 -2.73 -11.07
CA CYS A 9 7.38 -1.32 -11.46
C CYS A 9 6.95 -1.17 -12.94
N ALA A 10 7.53 -1.96 -13.85
CA ALA A 10 7.17 -1.91 -15.27
C ALA A 10 5.71 -2.31 -15.56
N LEU A 11 5.14 -3.27 -14.82
CA LEU A 11 3.73 -3.65 -14.97
C LEU A 11 2.79 -2.58 -14.41
N GLN A 12 3.14 -1.96 -13.29
CA GLN A 12 2.38 -0.86 -12.72
C GLN A 12 2.43 0.38 -13.64
N GLU A 13 3.61 0.71 -14.17
CA GLU A 13 3.81 1.75 -15.19
C GLU A 13 3.00 1.45 -16.46
N TYR A 14 2.99 0.20 -16.93
CA TYR A 14 2.17 -0.19 -18.09
C TYR A 14 0.67 -0.01 -17.84
N GLN A 15 0.17 -0.32 -16.63
CA GLN A 15 -1.23 -0.09 -16.27
C GLN A 15 -1.57 1.39 -16.15
N LEU A 16 -0.65 2.20 -15.64
CA LEU A 16 -0.77 3.66 -15.63
C LEU A 16 -0.79 4.22 -17.07
N MET A 17 0.04 3.70 -17.97
CA MET A 17 0.02 4.07 -19.41
C MET A 17 -1.30 3.69 -20.10
N MET A 18 -2.02 2.68 -19.60
CA MET A 18 -3.38 2.34 -20.06
C MET A 18 -4.48 3.22 -19.43
N GLY A 19 -4.12 4.16 -18.56
CA GLY A 19 -5.05 5.09 -17.90
C GLY A 19 -5.72 4.54 -16.63
N LEU A 20 -5.23 3.42 -16.07
CA LEU A 20 -5.75 2.92 -14.79
C LEU A 20 -5.20 3.71 -13.61
N VAL A 21 -6.07 4.09 -12.68
CA VAL A 21 -5.68 4.75 -11.42
C VAL A 21 -4.99 3.75 -10.49
N ASN A 22 -3.91 4.16 -9.81
CA ASN A 22 -3.14 3.33 -8.84
C ASN A 22 -4.01 2.61 -7.79
N CYS A 23 -5.16 3.16 -7.41
CA CYS A 23 -6.07 2.50 -6.47
C CYS A 23 -6.59 1.15 -7.00
N PHE A 24 -6.88 1.04 -8.30
CA PHE A 24 -7.41 -0.20 -8.88
C PHE A 24 -6.41 -1.36 -8.77
N TYR A 25 -5.13 -1.08 -8.99
CA TYR A 25 -4.05 -2.05 -8.83
C TYR A 25 -4.04 -2.65 -7.42
N TRP A 26 -4.02 -1.79 -6.40
CA TRP A 26 -4.02 -2.24 -4.99
C TRP A 26 -5.30 -2.97 -4.61
N THR A 27 -6.46 -2.48 -5.03
CA THR A 27 -7.74 -3.14 -4.76
C THR A 27 -7.85 -4.51 -5.42
N GLY A 28 -7.29 -4.69 -6.63
CA GLY A 28 -7.30 -5.97 -7.33
C GLY A 28 -6.44 -7.01 -6.62
N HIS A 29 -5.22 -6.65 -6.23
CA HIS A 29 -4.35 -7.54 -5.47
C HIS A 29 -4.94 -7.89 -4.09
N PHE A 30 -5.50 -6.90 -3.39
CA PHE A 30 -6.20 -7.13 -2.13
C PHE A 30 -7.38 -8.08 -2.30
N ALA A 31 -8.26 -7.84 -3.28
CA ALA A 31 -9.46 -8.65 -3.51
C ALA A 31 -9.12 -10.12 -3.84
N CYS A 32 -8.13 -10.34 -4.72
CA CYS A 32 -7.67 -11.69 -5.05
C CYS A 32 -7.14 -12.43 -3.81
N ALA A 33 -6.28 -11.79 -3.01
CA ALA A 33 -5.77 -12.39 -1.78
C ALA A 33 -6.90 -12.64 -0.76
N PHE A 34 -7.80 -11.67 -0.58
CA PHE A 34 -8.90 -11.74 0.36
C PHE A 34 -9.82 -12.93 0.10
N CYS A 35 -10.14 -13.23 -1.16
CA CYS A 35 -10.92 -14.42 -1.51
C CYS A 35 -10.31 -15.72 -1.00
N PHE A 36 -8.99 -15.91 -1.14
CA PHE A 36 -8.30 -17.10 -0.63
C PHE A 36 -8.35 -17.18 0.90
N PHE A 37 -8.17 -16.05 1.59
CA PHE A 37 -8.20 -16.00 3.04
C PHE A 37 -9.61 -16.18 3.62
N VAL A 38 -10.66 -15.74 2.94
CA VAL A 38 -12.05 -16.04 3.35
C VAL A 38 -12.28 -17.55 3.35
N VAL A 39 -11.87 -18.25 2.28
CA VAL A 39 -11.96 -19.72 2.23
C VAL A 39 -11.12 -20.37 3.33
N HIS A 40 -9.90 -19.88 3.57
CA HIS A 40 -9.05 -20.38 4.65
C HIS A 40 -9.69 -20.20 6.03
N SER A 41 -10.25 -19.01 6.32
CA SER A 41 -10.94 -18.73 7.58
C SER A 41 -12.16 -19.63 7.77
N ALA A 42 -12.96 -19.87 6.72
CA ALA A 42 -14.10 -20.78 6.77
C ALA A 42 -13.66 -22.22 7.05
N LEU A 43 -12.57 -22.68 6.43
CA LEU A 43 -12.00 -24.00 6.67
C LEU A 43 -11.50 -24.15 8.11
N CYS A 44 -10.86 -23.12 8.67
CA CYS A 44 -10.43 -23.09 10.07
C CYS A 44 -11.61 -23.17 11.04
N VAL A 45 -12.70 -22.42 10.78
CA VAL A 45 -13.92 -22.52 11.60
C VAL A 45 -14.55 -23.91 11.50
N TYR A 46 -14.66 -24.46 10.28
CA TYR A 46 -15.14 -25.81 10.07
C TYR A 46 -14.27 -26.83 10.84
N GLY A 47 -12.95 -26.64 10.86
CA GLY A 47 -12.05 -27.52 11.60
C GLY A 47 -12.23 -27.41 13.12
N ALA A 48 -12.34 -26.20 13.65
CA ALA A 48 -12.50 -25.97 15.08
C ALA A 48 -13.84 -26.47 15.64
N VAL A 49 -14.91 -26.42 14.83
CA VAL A 49 -16.27 -26.82 15.25
C VAL A 49 -16.59 -28.26 14.83
N GLY A 50 -16.03 -28.73 13.73
CA GLY A 50 -16.37 -30.01 13.10
C GLY A 50 -15.45 -31.17 13.47
N HIS A 51 -14.18 -30.91 13.81
CA HIS A 51 -13.29 -31.98 14.28
C HIS A 51 -13.40 -32.17 15.79
N THR A 52 -13.72 -33.40 16.18
CA THR A 52 -13.73 -33.85 17.57
C THR A 52 -12.32 -34.23 18.01
N HIS A 53 -11.96 -33.87 19.24
CA HIS A 53 -10.71 -34.29 19.85
C HIS A 53 -10.63 -35.82 19.90
N PHE A 54 -9.46 -36.37 19.56
CA PHE A 54 -9.24 -37.82 19.51
C PHE A 54 -9.47 -38.49 20.88
N ASP A 55 -9.13 -37.79 21.97
CA ASP A 55 -9.21 -38.36 23.33
C ASP A 55 -10.57 -38.16 24.03
N THR A 56 -11.32 -37.09 23.73
CA THR A 56 -12.56 -36.75 24.45
C THR A 56 -13.82 -36.89 23.60
N GLY A 57 -13.69 -37.02 22.27
CA GLY A 57 -14.82 -37.10 21.33
C GLY A 57 -15.67 -35.83 21.23
N ALA A 58 -15.28 -34.76 21.93
CA ALA A 58 -15.93 -33.46 21.89
C ALA A 58 -15.24 -32.53 20.87
N PRO A 59 -15.97 -31.71 20.11
CA PRO A 59 -15.37 -30.64 19.31
C PRO A 59 -14.51 -29.66 20.13
N TYR A 60 -13.62 -28.91 19.45
CA TYR A 60 -12.71 -27.97 20.15
C TYR A 60 -13.45 -26.78 20.75
N LEU A 61 -14.57 -26.37 20.17
CA LEU A 61 -15.35 -25.19 20.57
C LEU A 61 -16.86 -25.51 20.57
N ASP A 62 -17.30 -26.33 21.52
CA ASP A 62 -18.68 -26.82 21.61
C ASP A 62 -19.71 -25.76 21.97
N ARG A 63 -19.29 -24.76 22.75
CA ARG A 63 -20.17 -23.77 23.38
C ARG A 63 -19.93 -22.36 22.84
N THR A 64 -19.25 -22.24 21.71
CA THR A 64 -18.87 -20.95 21.12
C THR A 64 -19.63 -20.71 19.83
N ASP A 65 -20.19 -19.51 19.68
CA ASP A 65 -20.81 -19.10 18.43
C ASP A 65 -19.74 -19.09 17.30
N PRO A 66 -19.87 -19.91 16.23
CA PRO A 66 -18.86 -20.03 15.18
C PRO A 66 -18.64 -18.72 14.39
N SER A 67 -19.64 -17.84 14.41
CA SER A 67 -19.57 -16.52 13.78
C SER A 67 -18.56 -15.59 14.45
N LEU A 68 -18.36 -15.70 15.78
CA LEU A 68 -17.33 -14.92 16.49
C LEU A 68 -15.93 -15.30 16.02
N LEU A 69 -15.68 -16.62 15.92
CA LEU A 69 -14.42 -17.16 15.44
C LEU A 69 -14.17 -16.74 13.98
N PHE A 70 -15.21 -16.81 13.13
CA PHE A 70 -15.11 -16.38 11.74
C PHE A 70 -14.71 -14.91 11.62
N VAL A 71 -15.34 -14.01 12.39
CA VAL A 71 -15.03 -12.57 12.38
C VAL A 71 -13.62 -12.30 12.87
N ALA A 72 -13.17 -12.99 13.92
CA ALA A 72 -11.81 -12.86 14.43
C ALA A 72 -10.75 -13.25 13.37
N LEU A 73 -10.96 -14.37 12.68
CA LEU A 73 -10.06 -14.86 11.63
C LEU A 73 -10.10 -13.99 10.36
N LEU A 74 -11.26 -13.45 10.01
CA LEU A 74 -11.41 -12.54 8.87
C LEU A 74 -10.69 -11.22 9.12
N LEU A 75 -10.82 -10.64 10.32
CA LEU A 75 -10.13 -9.40 10.68
C LEU A 75 -8.60 -9.59 10.74
N HIS A 76 -8.14 -10.75 11.22
CA HIS A 76 -6.75 -11.16 11.16
C HIS A 76 -6.24 -11.23 9.71
N SER A 77 -7.02 -11.84 8.83
CA SER A 77 -6.64 -12.00 7.41
C SER A 77 -6.52 -10.66 6.69
N VAL A 78 -7.50 -9.75 6.87
CA VAL A 78 -7.46 -8.41 6.24
C VAL A 78 -6.21 -7.64 6.66
N SER A 79 -5.90 -7.65 7.94
CA SER A 79 -4.75 -6.91 8.48
C SER A 79 -3.40 -7.54 8.10
N GLN A 80 -3.31 -8.88 7.99
CA GLN A 80 -2.12 -9.57 7.45
C GLN A 80 -1.86 -9.25 5.98
N ILE A 81 -2.91 -9.22 5.14
CA ILE A 81 -2.77 -8.86 3.72
C ILE A 81 -2.24 -7.42 3.59
N LEU A 82 -2.81 -6.48 4.35
CA LEU A 82 -2.39 -5.08 4.31
C LEU A 82 -0.95 -4.90 4.82
N LEU A 83 -0.53 -5.66 5.85
CA LEU A 83 0.85 -5.65 6.31
C LEU A 83 1.82 -6.13 5.22
N ALA A 84 1.47 -7.20 4.50
CA ALA A 84 2.26 -7.70 3.37
C ALA A 84 2.33 -6.68 2.21
N MET A 85 1.21 -6.02 1.90
CA MET A 85 1.16 -4.96 0.87
C MET A 85 2.00 -3.73 1.28
N LEU A 86 2.01 -3.36 2.55
CA LEU A 86 2.85 -2.29 3.08
C LEU A 86 4.34 -2.64 2.93
N ALA A 87 4.74 -3.86 3.31
CA ALA A 87 6.11 -4.31 3.13
C ALA A 87 6.53 -4.30 1.66
N ALA A 88 5.63 -4.68 0.74
CA ALA A 88 5.88 -4.59 -0.70
C ALA A 88 6.11 -3.16 -1.21
N CYS A 89 5.49 -2.15 -0.57
CA CYS A 89 5.76 -0.73 -0.90
C CYS A 89 7.14 -0.27 -0.41
N VAL A 90 7.50 -0.68 0.82
CA VAL A 90 8.69 -0.18 1.51
C VAL A 90 9.98 -0.78 0.94
N PHE A 91 9.97 -2.04 0.52
CA PHE A 91 11.17 -2.73 0.08
C PHE A 91 11.23 -2.87 -1.44
N THR A 92 12.37 -2.48 -2.02
CA THR A 92 12.66 -2.72 -3.45
C THR A 92 12.88 -4.20 -3.74
N SER A 93 13.44 -4.97 -2.81
CA SER A 93 13.67 -6.40 -2.97
C SER A 93 12.47 -7.20 -2.48
N VAL A 94 11.93 -8.08 -3.34
CA VAL A 94 10.86 -9.02 -2.97
C VAL A 94 11.28 -9.89 -1.77
N VAL A 95 12.55 -10.31 -1.71
CA VAL A 95 13.07 -11.12 -0.60
C VAL A 95 13.07 -10.35 0.71
N ALA A 96 13.41 -9.06 0.68
CA ALA A 96 13.37 -8.21 1.87
C ALA A 96 11.93 -7.95 2.33
N ALA A 97 11.00 -7.73 1.39
CA ALA A 97 9.58 -7.58 1.67
C ALA A 97 8.98 -8.83 2.32
N THR A 98 9.28 -10.02 1.80
CA THR A 98 8.76 -11.27 2.37
C THR A 98 9.39 -11.57 3.74
N LEU A 99 10.70 -11.41 3.90
CA LEU A 99 11.37 -11.65 5.18
C LEU A 99 10.89 -10.67 6.26
N SER A 100 10.72 -9.39 5.93
CA SER A 100 10.18 -8.41 6.89
C SER A 100 8.74 -8.73 7.29
N THR A 101 7.89 -9.11 6.33
CA THR A 101 6.51 -9.52 6.62
C THR A 101 6.48 -10.71 7.57
N VAL A 102 7.26 -11.76 7.28
CA VAL A 102 7.35 -12.97 8.13
C VAL A 102 7.89 -12.63 9.53
N LEU A 103 8.90 -11.77 9.62
CA LEU A 103 9.47 -11.34 10.90
C LEU A 103 8.43 -10.62 11.76
N VAL A 104 7.67 -9.69 11.17
CA VAL A 104 6.63 -8.93 11.88
C VAL A 104 5.40 -9.81 12.19
N SER A 105 5.04 -10.76 11.32
CA SER A 105 3.88 -11.62 11.53
C SER A 105 4.13 -12.79 12.49
N VAL A 106 5.38 -13.26 12.64
CA VAL A 106 5.70 -14.46 13.42
C VAL A 106 6.69 -14.17 14.56
N ALA A 107 7.89 -13.69 14.24
CA ALA A 107 8.98 -13.61 15.22
C ALA A 107 8.71 -12.56 16.32
N LEU A 108 8.24 -11.38 15.92
CA LEU A 108 7.93 -10.30 16.85
C LEU A 108 6.75 -10.64 17.78
N PRO A 109 5.62 -11.16 17.29
CA PRO A 109 4.53 -11.69 18.12
C PRO A 109 4.98 -12.76 19.12
N TYR A 110 5.81 -13.72 18.68
CA TYR A 110 6.36 -14.74 19.57
C TYR A 110 7.16 -14.10 20.72
N TRP A 111 8.02 -13.14 20.41
CA TRP A 111 8.79 -12.41 21.41
C TRP A 111 7.88 -11.64 22.39
N VAL A 112 6.88 -10.93 21.88
CA VAL A 112 5.90 -10.21 22.70
C VAL A 112 5.18 -11.15 23.68
N LEU A 113 4.70 -12.29 23.20
CA LEU A 113 3.98 -13.27 24.03
C LEU A 113 4.85 -13.89 25.12
N GLN A 114 6.17 -14.02 24.90
CA GLN A 114 7.09 -14.44 25.96
C GLN A 114 7.29 -13.37 27.03
N THR A 115 7.38 -12.10 26.64
CA THR A 115 7.61 -11.00 27.59
C THR A 115 6.42 -10.75 28.51
N THR A 116 5.19 -10.89 28.01
CA THR A 116 3.96 -10.63 28.78
C THR A 116 3.69 -11.68 29.87
N GLY A 117 4.30 -12.86 29.81
CA GLY A 117 4.14 -13.93 30.81
C GLY A 117 4.98 -13.78 32.09
N SER A 118 5.76 -12.70 32.25
CA SER A 118 6.85 -12.60 33.25
C SER A 118 6.61 -11.60 34.39
N LEU A 119 5.38 -11.45 34.91
CA LEU A 119 5.05 -10.36 35.84
C LEU A 119 4.85 -10.79 37.30
N GLU A 120 5.50 -10.05 38.20
CA GLU A 120 5.63 -10.37 39.63
C GLU A 120 4.61 -9.65 40.54
N THR A 121 3.84 -8.64 40.06
CA THR A 121 2.91 -7.86 40.92
C THR A 121 1.51 -7.56 40.33
N LEU A 122 0.50 -7.45 41.20
CA LEU A 122 -0.93 -7.25 40.89
C LEU A 122 -1.25 -5.89 40.22
N ALA A 123 -0.54 -4.82 40.59
CA ALA A 123 -0.72 -3.50 39.96
C ALA A 123 -0.15 -3.45 38.53
N GLN A 124 0.97 -4.13 38.28
CA GLN A 124 1.51 -4.32 36.93
C GLN A 124 0.57 -5.19 36.09
N PHE A 125 -0.05 -6.21 36.70
CA PHE A 125 -1.04 -7.07 36.04
C PHE A 125 -2.31 -6.33 35.60
N VAL A 126 -2.86 -5.43 36.41
CA VAL A 126 -4.14 -4.77 36.07
C VAL A 126 -3.96 -3.59 35.10
N PHE A 127 -2.96 -2.73 35.30
CA PHE A 127 -2.82 -1.50 34.52
C PHE A 127 -1.73 -1.58 33.45
N GLY A 128 -0.61 -2.25 33.71
CA GLY A 128 0.49 -2.41 32.75
C GLY A 128 0.12 -3.40 31.64
N VAL A 129 -0.27 -4.62 32.02
CA VAL A 129 -0.59 -5.70 31.06
C VAL A 129 -1.73 -5.32 30.12
N ARG A 130 -2.77 -4.63 30.62
CA ARG A 130 -3.89 -4.24 29.77
C ARG A 130 -3.46 -3.32 28.63
N VAL A 131 -2.65 -2.31 28.93
CA VAL A 131 -2.15 -1.37 27.92
C VAL A 131 -1.19 -2.08 26.98
N ASP A 132 -0.28 -2.90 27.51
CA ASP A 132 0.69 -3.64 26.70
C ASP A 132 0.01 -4.65 25.76
N MET A 133 -1.04 -5.34 26.23
CA MET A 133 -1.86 -6.25 25.40
C MET A 133 -2.63 -5.51 24.32
N LEU A 134 -3.18 -4.32 24.62
CA LEU A 134 -3.88 -3.52 23.62
C LEU A 134 -2.94 -2.95 22.57
N LEU A 135 -1.79 -2.40 22.98
CA LEU A 135 -0.78 -1.88 22.06
C LEU A 135 -0.19 -2.99 21.19
N SER A 136 0.12 -4.14 21.79
CA SER A 136 0.62 -5.29 21.03
C SER A 136 -0.43 -5.91 20.12
N SER A 137 -1.73 -5.73 20.41
CA SER A 137 -2.82 -6.11 19.50
C SER A 137 -2.88 -5.25 18.23
N ALA A 138 -2.03 -4.23 18.08
CA ALA A 138 -1.79 -3.64 16.76
C ALA A 138 -1.11 -4.62 15.79
N LEU A 139 -0.46 -5.68 16.30
CA LEU A 139 0.07 -6.76 15.48
C LEU A 139 -1.05 -7.78 15.22
N PRO A 140 -1.38 -8.10 13.96
CA PRO A 140 -2.55 -8.93 13.66
C PRO A 140 -2.53 -10.32 14.29
N THR A 141 -1.36 -10.94 14.42
CA THR A 141 -1.19 -12.26 15.04
C THR A 141 -1.38 -12.22 16.56
N VAL A 142 -0.91 -11.16 17.23
CA VAL A 142 -1.13 -10.98 18.68
C VAL A 142 -2.61 -10.71 18.96
N ALA A 143 -3.26 -9.87 18.15
CA ALA A 143 -4.70 -9.64 18.26
C ALA A 143 -5.51 -10.92 18.11
N ALA A 144 -5.22 -11.72 17.09
CA ALA A 144 -5.88 -12.99 16.86
C ALA A 144 -5.65 -13.96 18.03
N PHE A 145 -4.41 -14.05 18.53
CA PHE A 145 -4.10 -14.86 19.70
C PHE A 145 -4.92 -14.44 20.93
N ASN A 146 -4.92 -13.15 21.27
CA ASN A 146 -5.67 -12.63 22.42
C ASN A 146 -7.18 -12.94 22.31
N VAL A 147 -7.78 -12.74 21.12
CA VAL A 147 -9.20 -13.06 20.90
C VAL A 147 -9.45 -14.57 21.01
N LEU A 148 -8.61 -15.42 20.41
CA LEU A 148 -8.76 -16.88 20.51
C LEU A 148 -8.61 -17.37 21.95
N THR A 149 -7.67 -16.82 22.72
CA THR A 149 -7.51 -17.14 24.14
C THR A 149 -8.76 -16.74 24.94
N ILE A 150 -9.32 -15.56 24.68
CA ILE A 150 -10.55 -15.12 25.35
C ILE A 150 -11.71 -16.07 25.02
N LEU A 151 -11.90 -16.41 23.73
CA LEU A 151 -12.98 -17.30 23.29
C LEU A 151 -12.82 -18.71 23.88
N ALA A 152 -11.60 -19.24 23.93
CA ALA A 152 -11.30 -20.55 24.52
C ALA A 152 -11.63 -20.59 26.01
N ILE A 153 -11.22 -19.57 26.78
CA ILE A 153 -11.54 -19.50 28.22
C ILE A 153 -13.06 -19.36 28.41
N GLN A 154 -13.74 -18.57 27.59
CA GLN A 154 -15.20 -18.42 27.67
C GLN A 154 -15.94 -19.73 27.35
N ASN A 155 -15.41 -20.51 26.40
CA ASN A 155 -15.94 -21.83 26.05
C ASN A 155 -15.88 -22.81 27.23
N ASP A 156 -14.73 -22.85 27.90
CA ASP A 156 -14.42 -23.88 28.90
C ASP A 156 -14.97 -23.51 30.29
N PHE A 157 -14.91 -22.23 30.67
CA PHE A 157 -15.18 -21.79 32.06
C PHE A 157 -16.42 -20.91 32.20
N ASP A 158 -16.74 -20.06 31.22
CA ASP A 158 -17.84 -19.07 31.34
C ASP A 158 -19.16 -19.53 30.70
N GLY A 159 -19.33 -20.82 30.46
CA GLY A 159 -20.56 -21.39 29.90
C GLY A 159 -20.82 -21.01 28.45
N GLY A 160 -19.76 -20.79 27.66
CA GLY A 160 -19.83 -20.55 26.22
C GLY A 160 -19.63 -19.10 25.80
N ALA A 161 -18.99 -18.90 24.65
CA ALA A 161 -18.75 -17.58 24.06
C ALA A 161 -19.90 -17.19 23.12
N SER A 162 -20.54 -16.06 23.39
CA SER A 162 -21.62 -15.52 22.55
C SER A 162 -21.45 -14.03 22.32
N TRP A 163 -22.15 -13.49 21.30
CA TRP A 163 -22.09 -12.05 20.96
C TRP A 163 -22.43 -11.13 22.14
N GLN A 164 -23.27 -11.59 23.06
CA GLN A 164 -23.61 -10.84 24.26
C GLN A 164 -22.42 -10.69 25.21
N LYS A 165 -21.51 -11.67 25.23
CA LYS A 165 -20.35 -11.73 26.14
C LYS A 165 -19.10 -11.01 25.61
N VAL A 166 -19.15 -10.43 24.41
CA VAL A 166 -18.00 -9.77 23.74
C VAL A 166 -17.46 -8.55 24.52
N HIS A 167 -18.30 -7.91 25.32
CA HIS A 167 -17.95 -6.76 26.16
C HIS A 167 -17.51 -7.13 27.58
N TYR A 168 -17.55 -8.41 27.94
CA TYR A 168 -17.22 -8.86 29.28
C TYR A 168 -15.74 -9.23 29.36
N VAL A 169 -15.11 -8.84 30.46
CA VAL A 169 -13.74 -9.25 30.78
C VAL A 169 -13.81 -10.66 31.37
N THR A 170 -13.08 -11.58 30.75
CA THR A 170 -13.00 -12.98 31.17
C THR A 170 -12.28 -13.11 32.52
N LEU A 171 -12.69 -14.08 33.35
CA LEU A 171 -12.18 -14.28 34.71
C LEU A 171 -10.64 -14.27 34.80
N GLY A 172 -10.07 -13.14 35.25
CA GLY A 172 -8.74 -13.03 35.86
C GLY A 172 -7.49 -13.31 35.02
N VAL A 173 -7.61 -13.81 33.79
CA VAL A 173 -6.45 -14.21 32.95
C VAL A 173 -6.07 -13.15 31.91
N VAL A 174 -7.07 -12.52 31.27
CA VAL A 174 -6.85 -11.51 30.22
C VAL A 174 -7.66 -10.27 30.58
N PRO A 175 -7.02 -9.14 30.95
CA PRO A 175 -7.71 -7.92 31.40
C PRO A 175 -8.29 -7.08 30.23
N VAL A 176 -8.62 -7.71 29.11
CA VAL A 176 -9.04 -7.06 27.86
C VAL A 176 -10.29 -7.75 27.31
N THR A 177 -11.19 -6.99 26.72
CA THR A 177 -12.42 -7.51 26.07
C THR A 177 -12.20 -7.80 24.59
N VAL A 178 -12.97 -8.71 24.01
CA VAL A 178 -12.93 -8.99 22.55
C VAL A 178 -13.24 -7.72 21.75
N PHE A 179 -14.20 -6.92 22.23
CA PHE A 179 -14.55 -5.64 21.60
C PHE A 179 -13.36 -4.68 21.50
N GLU A 180 -12.59 -4.51 22.59
CA GLU A 180 -11.42 -3.62 22.61
C GLU A 180 -10.34 -4.08 21.63
N VAL A 181 -10.06 -5.39 21.57
CA VAL A 181 -9.07 -5.95 20.63
C VAL A 181 -9.51 -5.74 19.18
N TRP A 182 -10.78 -5.96 18.86
CA TRP A 182 -11.32 -5.70 17.52
C TRP A 182 -11.28 -4.22 17.15
N ALA A 183 -11.58 -3.32 18.10
CA ALA A 183 -11.49 -1.88 17.87
C ALA A 183 -10.06 -1.46 17.49
N VAL A 184 -9.05 -1.94 18.21
CA VAL A 184 -7.62 -1.72 17.87
C VAL A 184 -7.27 -2.34 16.52
N SER A 185 -7.77 -3.54 16.21
CA SER A 185 -7.49 -4.22 14.94
C SER A 185 -8.09 -3.44 13.74
N ILE A 186 -9.31 -2.92 13.87
CA ILE A 186 -9.95 -2.08 12.84
C ILE A 186 -9.19 -0.77 12.67
N LEU A 187 -8.77 -0.13 13.77
CA LEU A 187 -7.93 1.07 13.72
C LEU A 187 -6.61 0.79 12.99
N THR A 188 -5.99 -0.36 13.26
CA THR A 188 -4.75 -0.79 12.60
C THR A 188 -4.97 -0.96 11.09
N VAL A 189 -6.07 -1.59 10.67
CA VAL A 189 -6.43 -1.71 9.25
C VAL A 189 -6.52 -0.34 8.59
N PHE A 190 -7.20 0.62 9.23
CA PHE A 190 -7.32 1.99 8.71
C PHE A 190 -5.94 2.67 8.57
N VAL A 191 -5.08 2.55 9.58
CA VAL A 191 -3.72 3.11 9.56
C VAL A 191 -2.88 2.45 8.45
N LEU A 192 -2.96 1.13 8.27
CA LEU A 192 -2.23 0.43 7.21
C LEU A 192 -2.65 0.89 5.82
N VAL A 193 -3.96 1.07 5.57
CA VAL A 193 -4.46 1.61 4.30
C VAL A 193 -3.91 3.00 4.02
N LEU A 194 -3.90 3.89 5.03
CA LEU A 194 -3.32 5.23 4.90
C LEU A 194 -1.82 5.18 4.62
N LEU A 195 -1.08 4.32 5.31
CA LEU A 195 0.36 4.15 5.11
C LEU A 195 0.68 3.61 3.71
N ILE A 196 -0.08 2.63 3.20
CA ILE A 196 0.07 2.13 1.82
C ILE A 196 -0.18 3.26 0.83
N GLY A 197 -1.26 4.03 1.01
CA GLY A 197 -1.57 5.19 0.17
C GLY A 197 -0.48 6.28 0.23
N TYR A 198 0.16 6.46 1.38
CA TYR A 198 1.27 7.42 1.54
C TYR A 198 2.56 6.92 0.88
N PHE A 199 3.04 5.74 1.26
CA PHE A 199 4.32 5.21 0.77
C PHE A 199 4.31 4.90 -0.72
N SER A 200 3.17 4.45 -1.26
CA SER A 200 3.04 4.20 -2.70
C SER A 200 3.22 5.45 -3.55
N ASN A 201 3.07 6.66 -2.99
CA ASN A 201 3.19 7.93 -3.72
C ASN A 201 4.49 8.71 -3.41
N VAL A 202 5.14 8.43 -2.27
CA VAL A 202 6.29 9.21 -1.78
C VAL A 202 7.62 8.50 -2.07
N LEU A 203 7.64 7.16 -2.12
CA LEU A 203 8.89 6.43 -2.28
C LEU A 203 9.39 6.48 -3.74
N PRO A 204 10.67 6.79 -3.98
CA PRO A 204 11.21 7.06 -5.31
C PRO A 204 11.30 5.82 -6.21
N TRP A 205 11.11 4.63 -5.66
CA TRP A 205 11.10 3.36 -6.41
C TRP A 205 9.70 2.78 -6.59
N SER A 206 8.66 3.38 -6.00
CA SER A 206 7.27 2.94 -6.20
C SER A 206 6.52 3.76 -7.26
N THR A 207 7.04 4.94 -7.63
CA THR A 207 6.44 5.86 -8.60
C THR A 207 7.47 6.38 -9.60
N ALA A 208 7.02 6.63 -10.84
CA ALA A 208 7.82 7.30 -11.87
C ALA A 208 8.24 8.74 -11.46
N LEU A 209 7.38 9.45 -10.72
CA LEU A 209 7.61 10.80 -10.20
C LEU A 209 7.29 10.84 -8.69
N PRO A 210 8.29 10.77 -7.79
CA PRO A 210 8.04 10.81 -6.36
C PRO A 210 7.47 12.15 -5.93
N LEU A 211 6.31 12.11 -5.28
CA LEU A 211 5.70 13.31 -4.70
C LEU A 211 6.44 13.72 -3.42
N PRO A 212 6.50 15.03 -3.11
CA PRO A 212 7.09 15.49 -1.86
C PRO A 212 6.35 14.89 -0.65
N PRO A 213 7.02 14.59 0.47
CA PRO A 213 6.42 13.88 1.61
C PRO A 213 5.22 14.60 2.24
N LEU A 214 5.04 15.90 1.98
CA LEU A 214 3.89 16.69 2.46
C LEU A 214 2.92 17.05 1.32
N PHE A 215 2.84 16.24 0.26
CA PHE A 215 2.02 16.54 -0.94
C PHE A 215 0.54 16.77 -0.63
N PHE A 216 -0.01 16.10 0.38
CA PHE A 216 -1.40 16.25 0.82
C PHE A 216 -1.72 17.66 1.36
N PHE A 217 -0.72 18.46 1.72
CA PHE A 217 -0.94 19.86 2.07
C PHE A 217 -0.91 20.81 0.87
N LYS A 218 -0.45 20.35 -0.31
CA LYS A 218 -0.43 21.18 -1.52
C LYS A 218 -1.83 21.24 -2.14
N ARG A 219 -2.37 22.45 -2.30
CA ARG A 219 -3.69 22.69 -2.93
C ARG A 219 -3.76 22.17 -4.37
N SER A 220 -2.64 22.09 -5.06
CA SER A 220 -2.51 21.55 -6.42
C SER A 220 -2.81 20.04 -6.51
N TYR A 221 -2.63 19.28 -5.43
CA TYR A 221 -2.97 17.86 -5.39
C TYR A 221 -4.49 17.63 -5.37
N TRP A 222 -5.20 18.35 -4.49
CA TRP A 222 -6.65 18.23 -4.32
C TRP A 222 -7.46 18.92 -5.41
N ARG A 223 -6.87 19.90 -6.08
CA ARG A 223 -7.44 20.58 -7.24
C ARG A 223 -6.38 20.57 -8.32
N PRO A 224 -6.33 19.53 -9.17
CA PRO A 224 -5.48 19.57 -10.34
C PRO A 224 -5.79 20.87 -11.07
N GLN A 225 -4.80 21.76 -11.15
CA GLN A 225 -4.92 22.95 -11.97
C GLN A 225 -5.20 22.43 -13.37
N GLN A 226 -6.37 22.78 -13.92
CA GLN A 226 -6.59 22.54 -15.34
C GLN A 226 -5.47 23.26 -16.05
N VAL A 227 -4.55 22.51 -16.64
CA VAL A 227 -3.62 23.04 -17.62
C VAL A 227 -4.55 23.60 -18.68
N MET A 228 -4.77 24.92 -18.65
CA MET A 228 -5.50 25.58 -19.71
C MET A 228 -4.68 25.33 -20.95
N TYR A 229 -5.15 24.41 -21.78
CA TYR A 229 -4.70 24.27 -23.14
C TYR A 229 -5.12 25.55 -23.86
N ARG A 230 -4.32 26.61 -23.69
CA ARG A 230 -4.52 27.87 -24.37
C ARG A 230 -4.13 27.61 -25.81
N ARG A 231 -5.09 27.09 -26.59
CA ARG A 231 -5.02 27.09 -28.05
C ARG A 231 -4.71 28.53 -28.43
N ARG A 232 -3.50 28.80 -28.92
CA ARG A 232 -3.17 30.13 -29.43
C ARG A 232 -4.21 30.44 -30.50
N ALA A 233 -5.03 31.45 -30.23
CA ALA A 233 -6.18 31.77 -31.09
C ALA A 233 -5.78 32.32 -32.46
N ASN A 234 -4.49 32.48 -32.75
CA ASN A 234 -3.97 32.80 -34.06
C ASN A 234 -2.61 32.12 -34.25
N PRO A 235 -2.46 31.18 -35.20
CA PRO A 235 -1.16 30.80 -35.71
C PRO A 235 -0.70 31.95 -36.61
N LEU A 236 -0.22 33.05 -36.01
CA LEU A 236 0.71 33.89 -36.75
C LEU A 236 1.91 32.97 -36.99
N GLU A 237 2.06 32.54 -38.25
CA GLU A 237 3.15 31.72 -38.76
C GLU A 237 4.47 32.18 -38.13
N TYR A 238 4.87 31.51 -37.05
CA TYR A 238 6.26 31.56 -36.63
C TYR A 238 7.00 30.70 -37.65
N TYR A 239 7.35 31.33 -38.77
CA TYR A 239 8.18 30.72 -39.80
C TYR A 239 9.59 30.60 -39.22
N ASP A 240 9.84 29.49 -38.52
CA ASP A 240 11.20 29.10 -38.20
C ASP A 240 11.75 28.36 -39.43
N PRO A 241 12.76 28.91 -40.12
CA PRO A 241 13.30 28.29 -41.34
C PRO A 241 13.92 26.91 -41.11
N ARG A 242 14.03 26.46 -39.85
CA ARG A 242 14.47 25.11 -39.47
C ARG A 242 13.34 24.07 -39.49
N PHE A 243 12.08 24.50 -39.61
CA PHE A 243 10.91 23.63 -39.62
C PHE A 243 10.24 23.62 -40.99
N GLU A 244 9.95 22.42 -41.48
CA GLU A 244 9.15 22.24 -42.68
C GLU A 244 7.69 22.63 -42.39
N PRO A 245 7.04 23.41 -43.27
CA PRO A 245 5.63 23.75 -43.09
C PRO A 245 4.77 22.48 -43.07
N ALA A 246 3.80 22.44 -42.15
CA ALA A 246 2.90 21.30 -41.97
C ALA A 246 2.18 20.97 -43.30
N PRO A 247 2.20 19.72 -43.80
CA PRO A 247 1.51 19.36 -45.02
C PRO A 247 0.00 19.50 -44.85
N ALA A 248 -0.67 20.23 -45.74
CA ALA A 248 -2.09 20.58 -45.64
C ALA A 248 -3.06 19.38 -45.57
N TYR A 249 -2.59 18.17 -45.92
CA TYR A 249 -3.40 16.93 -45.91
C TYR A 249 -3.31 16.14 -44.59
N LEU A 250 -2.42 16.51 -43.66
CA LEU A 250 -2.24 15.81 -42.40
C LEU A 250 -3.01 16.50 -41.28
N LYS A 251 -3.84 15.71 -40.57
CA LYS A 251 -4.41 16.15 -39.29
C LYS A 251 -3.34 15.94 -38.22
N SER A 252 -3.06 16.98 -37.43
CA SER A 252 -2.26 16.88 -36.22
C SER A 252 -2.95 15.91 -35.26
N ALA A 253 -2.32 14.76 -34.96
CA ALA A 253 -2.81 13.81 -33.97
C ALA A 253 -2.50 14.29 -32.54
N LEU A 254 -1.38 15.00 -32.39
CA LEU A 254 -0.93 15.56 -31.13
C LEU A 254 -0.34 16.95 -31.39
N ASP A 255 -0.88 17.95 -30.72
CA ASP A 255 -0.35 19.32 -30.71
C ASP A 255 -0.10 19.66 -29.24
N ILE A 256 1.13 19.99 -28.87
CA ILE A 256 1.50 20.40 -27.52
C ILE A 256 2.24 21.71 -27.68
N ALA A 257 1.72 22.78 -27.09
CA ALA A 257 2.33 24.11 -27.14
C ALA A 257 2.66 24.60 -25.73
N ASP A 258 3.81 25.28 -25.60
CA ASP A 258 4.26 25.93 -24.35
C ASP A 258 4.28 25.01 -23.11
N LEU A 259 4.76 23.78 -23.27
CA LEU A 259 4.97 22.88 -22.13
C LEU A 259 6.19 23.34 -21.32
N SER A 260 5.94 23.75 -20.08
CA SER A 260 6.95 24.07 -19.07
C SER A 260 6.72 23.15 -17.87
N VAL A 261 7.69 22.28 -17.58
CA VAL A 261 7.62 21.38 -16.42
C VAL A 261 8.84 21.65 -15.56
N GLU A 262 8.61 22.27 -14.41
CA GLU A 262 9.59 22.31 -13.32
C GLU A 262 9.59 20.96 -12.62
N LEU A 263 10.70 20.22 -12.75
CA LEU A 263 10.96 19.02 -11.96
C LEU A 263 11.92 19.40 -10.82
N GLU A 264 11.41 19.40 -9.58
CA GLU A 264 12.26 19.40 -8.39
C GLU A 264 12.96 18.05 -8.28
N PHE A 265 14.13 17.91 -8.90
CA PHE A 265 15.00 16.77 -8.67
C PHE A 265 15.63 16.87 -7.27
N SER A 266 15.09 16.15 -6.29
CA SER A 266 15.79 15.94 -5.01
C SER A 266 16.98 15.00 -5.22
N PRO A 267 18.18 15.32 -4.71
CA PRO A 267 19.42 14.64 -5.09
C PRO A 267 19.50 13.25 -4.44
N VAL A 268 19.41 12.18 -5.25
CA VAL A 268 19.75 10.82 -4.80
C VAL A 268 21.09 10.42 -5.41
N TYR A 269 22.09 10.39 -4.54
CA TYR A 269 23.46 9.86 -4.68
C TYR A 269 23.81 9.13 -5.99
N MET A 270 24.72 9.73 -6.77
CA MET A 270 25.48 9.03 -7.81
C MET A 270 26.99 9.28 -7.58
N ARG A 271 27.77 8.22 -7.34
CA ARG A 271 29.21 8.29 -7.07
C ARG A 271 30.00 7.62 -8.21
N ARG A 272 30.96 8.40 -8.76
CA ARG A 272 32.08 8.08 -9.67
C ARG A 272 31.66 7.74 -11.11
N HIS A 273 31.94 8.51 -12.16
CA HIS A 273 33.02 9.48 -12.43
C HIS A 273 32.51 10.62 -13.34
N ALA A 274 33.05 11.83 -13.09
CA ALA A 274 33.11 13.01 -13.95
C ALA A 274 31.85 13.89 -14.15
N SER A 275 32.09 15.19 -13.90
CA SER A 275 31.34 16.41 -14.22
C SER A 275 30.15 16.82 -13.33
N GLN A 276 30.39 17.91 -12.60
CA GLN A 276 29.45 18.71 -11.81
C GLN A 276 28.59 19.62 -12.70
N ALA A 277 27.32 19.79 -12.34
CA ALA A 277 26.54 21.05 -12.34
C ALA A 277 25.19 20.75 -11.63
N TYR A 278 24.90 21.23 -10.41
CA TYR A 278 24.44 22.55 -9.95
C TYR A 278 23.10 23.04 -10.52
N GLY A 279 22.13 23.25 -9.63
CA GLY A 279 21.05 24.22 -9.78
C GLY A 279 19.71 23.67 -10.23
N ASN A 280 18.67 24.43 -9.88
CA ASN A 280 17.26 24.31 -10.23
C ASN A 280 17.05 24.28 -11.76
N ASN A 281 17.37 23.16 -12.41
CA ASN A 281 17.42 23.06 -13.86
C ASN A 281 16.07 22.56 -14.40
N GLU A 282 15.32 23.45 -15.04
CA GLU A 282 14.12 23.10 -15.81
C GLU A 282 14.48 22.06 -16.89
N ALA A 283 13.97 20.83 -16.77
CA ALA A 283 14.25 19.77 -17.74
C ALA A 283 13.62 20.05 -19.12
N LEU A 284 12.51 20.79 -19.14
CA LEU A 284 11.78 21.20 -20.33
C LEU A 284 11.29 22.65 -20.14
N LYS A 285 11.70 23.57 -21.02
CA LYS A 285 11.30 24.98 -20.97
C LYS A 285 10.64 25.39 -22.28
N GLY A 286 9.32 25.62 -22.25
CA GLY A 286 8.57 26.18 -23.39
C GLY A 286 8.62 25.29 -24.63
N VAL A 287 8.54 23.97 -24.45
CA VAL A 287 8.64 23.04 -25.58
C VAL A 287 7.30 22.95 -26.29
N SER A 288 7.34 23.09 -27.62
CA SER A 288 6.19 22.83 -28.50
C SER A 288 6.49 21.62 -29.39
N LEU A 289 5.60 20.62 -29.38
CA LEU A 289 5.70 19.40 -30.17
C LEU A 289 4.42 19.25 -30.99
N GLN A 290 4.59 19.12 -32.30
CA GLN A 290 3.51 18.75 -33.21
C GLN A 290 3.83 17.38 -33.81
N ALA A 291 2.91 16.42 -33.65
CA ALA A 291 3.00 15.12 -34.29
C ALA A 291 1.74 14.87 -35.13
N PHE A 292 1.95 14.33 -36.33
CA PHE A 292 0.90 14.12 -37.32
C PHE A 292 0.42 12.68 -37.30
N ASP A 293 -0.88 12.50 -37.60
CA ASP A 293 -1.44 11.15 -37.71
C ASP A 293 -0.75 10.37 -38.84
N ARG A 294 -0.52 9.08 -38.62
CA ARG A 294 0.12 8.15 -39.59
C ARG A 294 1.54 8.53 -40.01
N GLN A 295 2.26 9.30 -39.20
CA GLN A 295 3.69 9.56 -39.38
C GLN A 295 4.51 9.01 -38.23
N ALA A 296 5.71 8.50 -38.55
CA ALA A 296 6.70 8.15 -37.54
C ALA A 296 7.50 9.40 -37.16
N THR A 297 7.22 9.97 -35.98
CA THR A 297 7.98 11.10 -35.44
C THR A 297 9.11 10.57 -34.56
N VAL A 298 10.36 10.98 -34.85
CA VAL A 298 11.55 10.56 -34.10
C VAL A 298 12.12 11.76 -33.35
N LEU A 299 12.28 11.64 -32.03
CA LEU A 299 12.91 12.66 -31.19
C LEU A 299 14.42 12.38 -31.05
N VAL A 300 15.26 13.26 -31.59
CA VAL A 300 16.73 13.11 -31.60
C VAL A 300 17.39 14.23 -30.81
N GLY A 301 18.46 13.93 -30.07
CA GLY A 301 19.19 14.90 -29.27
C GLY A 301 20.25 14.26 -28.37
N ARG A 302 21.15 15.08 -27.79
CA ARG A 302 22.23 14.61 -26.90
C ARG A 302 21.68 13.93 -25.64
N ASN A 303 22.49 13.07 -25.01
CA ASN A 303 22.16 12.49 -23.70
C ASN A 303 22.06 13.62 -22.67
N GLY A 304 21.00 13.61 -21.85
CA GLY A 304 20.68 14.69 -20.91
C GLY A 304 19.83 15.84 -21.47
N ALA A 305 19.45 15.83 -22.76
CA ALA A 305 18.63 16.89 -23.37
C ALA A 305 17.11 16.83 -23.02
N GLY A 306 16.71 16.00 -22.05
CA GLY A 306 15.30 15.89 -21.64
C GLY A 306 14.39 15.05 -22.55
N LYS A 307 14.94 14.27 -23.50
CA LYS A 307 14.14 13.44 -24.43
C LYS A 307 13.17 12.47 -23.74
N THR A 308 13.67 11.71 -22.77
CA THR A 308 12.87 10.76 -21.98
C THR A 308 11.85 11.51 -21.14
N THR A 309 12.24 12.62 -20.53
CA THR A 309 11.34 13.49 -19.76
C THR A 309 10.19 14.01 -20.62
N LEU A 310 10.45 14.43 -21.85
CA LEU A 310 9.42 14.88 -22.78
C LEU A 310 8.45 13.74 -23.11
N MET A 311 8.96 12.54 -23.41
CA MET A 311 8.10 11.38 -23.67
C MET A 311 7.20 11.03 -22.48
N ASN A 312 7.70 11.08 -21.24
CA ASN A 312 6.91 10.76 -20.05
C ASN A 312 5.77 11.77 -19.84
N VAL A 313 6.04 13.07 -20.05
CA VAL A 313 5.01 14.11 -19.95
C VAL A 313 3.96 13.96 -21.04
N VAL A 314 4.36 13.65 -22.28
CA VAL A 314 3.41 13.38 -23.38
C VAL A 314 2.58 12.11 -23.11
N ALA A 315 3.17 11.10 -22.48
CA ALA A 315 2.49 9.86 -22.10
C ALA A 315 1.51 10.03 -20.93
N GLY A 316 1.49 11.20 -20.27
CA GLY A 316 0.54 11.50 -19.19
C GLY A 316 1.00 11.06 -17.79
N GLU A 317 2.28 10.77 -17.59
CA GLU A 317 2.85 10.64 -16.24
C GLU A 317 2.95 12.05 -15.62
N GLN A 318 1.97 12.42 -14.79
CA GLN A 318 1.94 13.66 -14.00
C GLN A 318 2.51 13.46 -12.60
#